data_AF-A0A8T4YTR5-F1
#
_entry.id   AF-A0A8T4YTR5-F1
#
_cell.length_a   1.000
_cell.length_b   1.000
_cell.length_c   1.000
_cell.angle_alpha   90.00
_cell.angle_beta   90.00
_cell.angle_gamma   90.00
#
_symmetry.space_group_name_H-M   'P 1'
#
loop_
_entity.id
_entity.type
_entity.pdbx_description
1 polymer ?
#
loop_
_entity_poly.entity_id
_entity_poly.type
_entity_poly.pdbx_seq_one_letter_code
_entity_poly.pdbx_strand_id
1 'polypeptide(L)'
;MEVKQHADYHTRTGLDVARIARAVLEDLVEGYQAGLSRLKVDQAMIVCNTKFSEHALQYARCRDILHIGWSSPLGQDLQTMIRGRSVYPITYIRGLKSSARDSLVSVGIVTLRQLADKRPEDLAREAGIDKTDSKRLTEMAEDILSSVK
;
A
#
# COMPACT_ATOMS: atom_id res chain seq x y z
N MET A 1 6.42 7.77 6.78
CA MET A 1 6.08 6.36 6.48
C MET A 1 6.82 5.98 5.21
N GLU A 2 7.53 4.86 5.23
CA GLU A 2 8.27 4.29 4.10
C GLU A 2 7.57 3.03 3.61
N VAL A 3 7.49 2.84 2.29
CA VAL A 3 6.87 1.65 1.68
C VAL A 3 7.92 0.89 0.88
N LYS A 4 8.20 -0.36 1.29
CA LYS A 4 9.11 -1.26 0.57
C LYS A 4 8.32 -2.38 -0.10
N GLN A 5 8.21 -2.33 -1.42
CA GLN A 5 7.57 -3.36 -2.21
C GLN A 5 8.62 -4.33 -2.80
N HIS A 6 8.28 -5.62 -2.83
CA HIS A 6 9.04 -6.68 -3.48
C HIS A 6 8.15 -7.44 -4.47
N ALA A 7 8.66 -7.72 -5.67
CA ALA A 7 7.94 -8.52 -6.67
C ALA A 7 7.90 -10.01 -6.28
N ASP A 8 9.00 -10.54 -5.73
CA ASP A 8 9.08 -11.91 -5.21
C ASP A 8 8.65 -11.96 -3.74
N TYR A 9 7.65 -12.81 -3.45
CA TYR A 9 7.08 -12.98 -2.12
C TYR A 9 8.04 -13.65 -1.12
N HIS A 10 9.09 -14.32 -1.60
CA HIS A 10 10.14 -14.89 -0.75
C HIS A 10 11.16 -13.85 -0.30
N THR A 11 11.27 -12.73 -1.01
CA THR A 11 12.23 -11.67 -0.67
C THR A 11 11.81 -10.98 0.62
N ARG A 12 12.74 -10.91 1.58
CA ARG A 12 12.51 -10.26 2.86
C ARG A 12 12.97 -8.80 2.84
N THR A 13 12.25 -7.94 3.56
CA THR A 13 12.71 -6.58 3.88
C THR A 13 13.84 -6.68 4.91
N GLY A 14 15.06 -6.34 4.47
CA GLY A 14 16.27 -6.45 5.25
C GLY A 14 16.52 -5.29 6.23
N LEU A 15 17.60 -5.43 7.01
CA LEU A 15 18.01 -4.47 8.05
C LEU A 15 18.25 -3.07 7.50
N ASP A 16 18.81 -2.95 6.29
CA ASP A 16 19.18 -1.64 5.73
C ASP A 16 17.96 -0.73 5.53
N VAL A 17 16.79 -1.29 5.20
CA VAL A 17 15.56 -0.49 5.10
C VAL A 17 15.21 0.15 6.45
N ALA A 18 15.40 -0.58 7.56
CA ALA A 18 15.15 -0.04 8.89
C ALA A 18 16.21 0.99 9.31
N ARG A 19 17.47 0.80 8.92
CA ARG A 19 18.56 1.76 9.16
C ARG A 19 18.36 3.05 8.36
N ILE A 20 17.96 2.94 7.10
CA ILE A 20 17.64 4.09 6.25
C ILE A 20 16.44 4.85 6.82
N ALA A 21 15.36 4.15 7.19
CA ALA A 21 14.20 4.79 7.80
C ALA A 21 14.56 5.54 9.10
N ARG A 22 15.51 4.99 9.88
CA ARG A 22 16.02 5.65 11.08
C ARG A 22 16.83 6.91 10.74
N ALA A 23 17.73 6.84 9.77
CA ALA A 23 18.53 7.99 9.36
C ALA A 23 17.66 9.14 8.84
N VAL A 24 16.62 8.81 8.04
CA VAL A 24 15.63 9.80 7.57
C VAL A 24 14.87 10.44 8.73
N LEU A 25 14.45 9.65 9.73
CA LEU A 25 13.79 10.21 10.91
C LEU A 25 14.72 11.15 11.68
N GLU A 26 15.99 10.80 11.85
CA GLU A 26 16.99 11.63 12.54
C GLU A 26 17.16 12.98 11.82
N ASP A 27 17.33 12.97 10.50
CA ASP A 27 17.45 14.19 9.69
C ASP A 27 16.21 15.10 9.82
N LEU A 28 15.01 14.52 9.77
CA LEU A 28 13.76 15.28 9.93
C LEU A 28 13.61 15.88 11.34
N VAL A 29 13.99 15.13 12.38
CA VAL A 29 13.93 15.59 13.78
C VAL A 29 14.94 16.70 14.02
N GLU A 30 16.18 16.55 13.53
CA GLU A 30 17.23 17.57 13.64
C GLU A 30 16.83 18.85 12.90
N GLY A 31 16.30 18.71 11.68
CA GLY A 31 15.78 19.85 10.90
C GLY A 31 14.63 20.58 11.59
N TYR A 32 13.72 19.85 12.28
CA TYR A 32 12.65 20.46 13.07
C TYR A 32 13.20 21.20 14.29
N GLN A 33 14.13 20.60 15.04
CA GLN A 33 14.75 21.20 16.23
C GLN A 33 15.55 22.46 15.89
N ALA A 34 16.21 22.48 14.73
CA ALA A 34 16.96 23.62 14.23
C ALA A 34 16.05 24.73 13.64
N GLY A 35 14.74 24.52 13.56
CA GLY A 35 13.80 25.47 12.94
C GLY A 35 13.90 25.54 11.41
N LEU A 36 14.61 24.61 10.78
CA LEU A 36 14.76 24.50 9.32
C LEU A 36 13.52 23.86 8.67
N SER A 37 12.77 23.08 9.45
CA SER A 37 11.53 22.43 9.02
C SER A 37 10.42 22.68 10.03
N ARG A 38 9.18 22.83 9.54
CA ARG A 38 7.97 22.84 10.37
C ARG A 38 7.38 21.44 10.57
N LEU A 39 7.91 20.45 9.87
CA LEU A 39 7.42 19.08 9.93
C LEU A 39 7.97 18.39 11.18
N LYS A 40 7.10 18.20 12.18
CA LYS A 40 7.40 17.38 13.34
C LYS A 40 7.07 15.92 13.03
N VAL A 41 8.07 15.04 13.08
CA VAL A 41 7.89 13.60 12.92
C VAL A 41 8.37 12.91 14.18
N ASP A 42 7.47 12.19 14.85
CA ASP A 42 7.79 11.55 16.14
C ASP A 42 8.25 10.10 15.96
N GLN A 43 7.85 9.43 14.86
CA GLN A 43 8.11 8.00 14.68
C GLN A 43 8.27 7.60 13.21
N ALA A 44 9.14 6.62 12.98
CA ALA A 44 9.30 5.98 11.67
C ALA A 44 8.36 4.79 11.55
N MET A 45 7.86 4.54 10.34
CA MET A 45 7.01 3.40 10.03
C MET A 45 7.38 2.81 8.68
N ILE A 46 7.54 1.49 8.62
CA ILE A 46 7.87 0.77 7.39
C ILE A 46 6.73 -0.18 7.04
N VAL A 47 6.20 -0.08 5.82
CA VAL A 47 5.20 -1.03 5.31
C VAL A 47 5.78 -1.82 4.16
N CYS A 48 5.62 -3.14 4.17
CA CYS A 48 6.02 -4.00 3.05
C CYS A 48 4.97 -5.06 2.73
N ASN A 49 4.95 -5.51 1.47
CA ASN A 49 4.04 -6.54 1.00
C ASN A 49 4.51 -7.97 1.27
N THR A 50 5.72 -8.16 1.80
CA THR A 50 6.31 -9.47 2.15
C THR A 50 6.69 -9.50 3.63
N LYS A 51 7.69 -10.29 4.03
CA LYS A 51 8.10 -10.44 5.44
C LYS A 51 9.36 -9.64 5.74
N PHE A 52 9.52 -9.22 6.99
CA PHE A 52 10.79 -8.66 7.46
C PHE A 52 11.81 -9.77 7.80
N SER A 53 13.10 -9.45 7.72
CA SER A 53 14.13 -10.31 8.33
C SER A 53 14.12 -10.16 9.86
N GLU A 54 14.64 -11.15 10.59
CA GLU A 54 14.69 -11.07 12.06
C GLU A 54 15.55 -9.90 12.53
N HIS A 55 16.68 -9.64 11.85
CA HIS A 55 17.51 -8.47 12.15
C HIS A 55 16.76 -7.15 11.95
N ALA A 56 15.93 -7.03 10.91
CA ALA A 56 15.11 -5.84 10.70
C ALA A 56 14.07 -5.67 11.81
N LEU A 57 13.40 -6.74 12.22
CA LEU A 57 12.44 -6.71 13.33
C LEU A 57 13.11 -6.37 14.66
N GLN A 58 14.27 -6.97 14.95
CA GLN A 58 15.05 -6.69 16.15
C GLN A 58 15.47 -5.23 16.20
N TYR A 59 16.03 -4.71 15.10
CA TYR A 59 16.43 -3.31 15.02
C TYR A 59 15.23 -2.36 15.16
N ALA A 60 14.12 -2.67 14.49
CA ALA A 60 12.89 -1.89 14.58
C ALA A 60 12.38 -1.79 16.02
N ARG A 61 12.38 -2.91 16.77
CA ARG A 61 12.04 -2.92 18.21
C ARG A 61 13.00 -2.06 19.03
N CYS A 62 14.30 -2.14 18.78
CA CYS A 62 15.31 -1.37 19.51
C CYS A 62 15.26 0.15 19.21
N ARG A 63 14.77 0.55 18.04
CA ARG A 63 14.73 1.95 17.60
C ARG A 63 13.32 2.53 17.52
N ASP A 64 12.35 1.82 18.09
CA ASP A 64 10.94 2.18 18.10
C ASP A 64 10.38 2.53 16.71
N ILE A 65 10.71 1.70 15.72
CA ILE A 65 10.24 1.83 14.34
C ILE A 65 9.01 0.94 14.18
N LEU A 66 7.86 1.56 13.85
CA LEU A 66 6.66 0.82 13.50
C LEU A 66 6.89 0.03 12.22
N HIS A 67 6.27 -1.14 12.13
CA HIS A 67 6.37 -1.97 10.95
C HIS A 67 5.03 -2.65 10.66
N ILE A 68 4.68 -2.77 9.38
CA ILE A 68 3.59 -3.61 8.88
C ILE A 68 4.14 -4.42 7.72
N GLY A 69 4.09 -5.73 7.83
CA GLY A 69 4.47 -6.67 6.79
C GLY A 69 3.37 -7.70 6.60
N TRP A 70 3.64 -8.64 5.71
CA TRP A 70 2.87 -9.87 5.62
C TRP A 70 3.12 -10.71 6.89
N SER A 71 2.05 -11.07 7.61
CA SER A 71 2.13 -11.84 8.85
C SER A 71 2.95 -11.21 10.00
N SER A 72 3.21 -9.90 9.98
CA SER A 72 3.79 -9.16 11.12
C SER A 72 3.30 -7.70 11.16
N PRO A 73 3.04 -7.12 12.35
CA PRO A 73 2.92 -7.78 13.65
C PRO A 73 1.68 -8.66 13.73
N LEU A 74 1.72 -9.70 14.57
CA LEU A 74 0.62 -10.66 14.67
C LEU A 74 -0.71 -9.97 15.02
N GLY A 75 -1.76 -10.20 14.23
CA GLY A 75 -3.09 -9.62 14.43
C GLY A 75 -3.25 -8.18 13.92
N GLN A 76 -2.16 -7.53 13.50
CA GLN A 76 -2.15 -6.19 12.90
C GLN A 76 -1.29 -6.16 11.62
N ASP A 77 -1.07 -7.31 11.02
CA ASP A 77 -0.32 -7.44 9.78
C ASP A 77 -1.15 -7.09 8.55
N LEU A 78 -0.48 -6.91 7.41
CA LEU A 78 -1.12 -6.46 6.18
C LEU A 78 -2.21 -7.43 5.69
N GLN A 79 -2.02 -8.75 5.86
CA GLN A 79 -3.00 -9.75 5.46
C GLN A 79 -4.25 -9.66 6.34
N THR A 80 -4.07 -9.52 7.65
CA THR A 80 -5.17 -9.31 8.60
C THR A 80 -5.95 -8.03 8.29
N MET A 81 -5.25 -6.94 7.95
CA MET A 81 -5.88 -5.67 7.57
C MET A 81 -6.71 -5.77 6.28
N ILE A 82 -6.16 -6.43 5.25
CA ILE A 82 -6.85 -6.63 3.97
C ILE A 82 -8.11 -7.47 4.16
N ARG A 83 -7.99 -8.61 4.85
CA ARG A 83 -9.11 -9.54 5.08
C ARG A 83 -10.18 -8.94 5.98
N GLY A 84 -9.78 -8.33 7.09
CA GLY A 84 -10.72 -7.78 8.07
C GLY A 84 -11.55 -6.61 7.56
N ARG A 85 -11.11 -5.95 6.48
CA ARG A 85 -11.83 -4.84 5.84
C ARG A 85 -12.31 -5.14 4.41
N SER A 86 -12.04 -6.34 3.90
CA SER A 86 -12.26 -6.73 2.49
C SER A 86 -11.69 -5.70 1.50
N VAL A 87 -10.50 -5.17 1.79
CA VAL A 87 -9.84 -4.12 0.98
C VAL A 87 -8.86 -4.76 0.00
N TYR A 88 -9.37 -5.17 -1.15
CA TYR A 88 -8.58 -5.77 -2.22
C TYR A 88 -8.12 -4.69 -3.22
N PRO A 89 -6.83 -4.66 -3.60
CA PRO A 89 -6.31 -3.66 -4.54
C PRO A 89 -6.78 -3.92 -5.98
N ILE A 90 -6.85 -2.89 -6.82
CA ILE A 90 -7.15 -3.05 -8.26
C ILE A 90 -6.14 -3.94 -9.01
N THR A 91 -4.94 -4.12 -8.45
CA THR A 91 -3.91 -5.03 -8.99
C THR A 91 -4.29 -6.51 -8.88
N TYR A 92 -5.39 -6.84 -8.21
CA TYR A 92 -5.96 -8.20 -8.20
C TYR A 92 -6.61 -8.57 -9.56
N ILE A 93 -6.98 -7.56 -10.37
CA ILE A 93 -7.53 -7.76 -11.72
C ILE A 93 -6.41 -8.27 -12.64
N ARG A 94 -6.48 -9.53 -13.04
CA ARG A 94 -5.52 -10.12 -13.99
C ARG A 94 -5.65 -9.46 -15.36
N GLY A 95 -4.52 -9.09 -15.96
CA GLY A 95 -4.49 -8.48 -17.29
C GLY A 95 -4.90 -7.00 -17.32
N LEU A 96 -4.99 -6.33 -16.17
CA LEU A 96 -5.21 -4.88 -16.13
C LEU A 96 -4.02 -4.16 -16.79
N LYS A 97 -4.29 -3.45 -17.89
CA LYS A 97 -3.28 -2.65 -18.60
C LYS A 97 -2.72 -1.57 -17.69
N SER A 98 -1.43 -1.27 -17.81
CA SER A 98 -0.78 -0.20 -17.03
C SER A 98 -1.48 1.15 -17.22
N SER A 99 -1.84 1.50 -18.46
CA SER A 99 -2.58 2.73 -18.76
C SER A 99 -3.91 2.82 -17.99
N ALA A 100 -4.72 1.75 -18.02
CA ALA A 100 -5.99 1.71 -17.31
C ALA A 100 -5.77 1.78 -15.78
N ARG A 101 -4.78 1.06 -15.25
CA ARG A 101 -4.42 1.13 -13.83
C ARG A 101 -4.03 2.55 -13.42
N ASP A 102 -3.17 3.19 -14.19
CA ASP A 102 -2.65 4.52 -13.87
C ASP A 102 -3.77 5.58 -13.97
N SER A 103 -4.70 5.43 -14.93
CA SER A 103 -5.95 6.21 -15.03
C SER A 103 -6.88 6.01 -13.83
N LEU A 104 -7.03 4.78 -13.32
CA LEU A 104 -7.83 4.53 -12.11
C LEU A 104 -7.19 5.17 -10.88
N VAL A 105 -5.88 5.03 -10.73
CA VAL A 105 -5.13 5.61 -9.60
C VAL A 105 -5.19 7.14 -9.62
N SER A 106 -5.12 7.77 -10.80
CA SER A 106 -5.17 9.23 -10.92
C SER A 106 -6.49 9.84 -10.44
N VAL A 107 -7.59 9.07 -10.48
CA VAL A 107 -8.90 9.45 -9.92
C VAL A 107 -9.16 8.90 -8.51
N GLY A 108 -8.12 8.37 -7.86
CA GLY A 108 -8.19 7.88 -6.48
C GLY A 108 -8.80 6.49 -6.31
N ILE A 109 -9.01 5.74 -7.40
CA ILE A 109 -9.50 4.36 -7.35
C ILE A 109 -8.31 3.41 -7.22
N VAL A 110 -8.11 2.86 -6.02
CA VAL A 110 -7.01 1.94 -5.69
C VAL A 110 -7.47 0.57 -5.20
N THR A 111 -8.78 0.42 -4.92
CA THR A 111 -9.38 -0.84 -4.43
C THR A 111 -10.51 -1.32 -5.35
N LEU A 112 -10.76 -2.64 -5.33
CA LEU A 112 -11.88 -3.25 -6.05
C LEU A 112 -13.23 -2.71 -5.58
N ARG A 113 -13.38 -2.42 -4.27
CA ARG A 113 -14.64 -1.84 -3.75
C ARG A 113 -14.90 -0.46 -4.32
N GLN A 114 -13.89 0.43 -4.32
CA GLN A 114 -14.01 1.75 -4.94
C GLN A 114 -14.35 1.65 -6.44
N LEU A 115 -13.80 0.65 -7.12
CA LEU A 115 -14.07 0.41 -8.54
C LEU A 115 -15.51 -0.09 -8.75
N ALA A 116 -15.97 -1.06 -7.96
CA ALA A 116 -17.32 -1.61 -8.04
C ALA A 116 -18.41 -0.58 -7.66
N ASP A 117 -18.12 0.32 -6.70
CA ASP A 117 -19.06 1.35 -6.27
C ASP A 117 -19.23 2.49 -7.31
N LYS A 118 -18.42 2.53 -8.37
CA LYS A 118 -18.49 3.55 -9.43
C LYS A 118 -19.42 3.11 -10.55
N ARG A 119 -20.26 4.04 -11.02
CA ARG A 119 -21.02 3.84 -12.26
C ARG A 119 -20.05 3.84 -13.46
N PRO A 120 -20.21 2.92 -14.44
CA PRO A 120 -19.34 2.88 -15.62
C PRO A 120 -19.25 4.21 -16.37
N GLU A 121 -20.32 4.99 -16.42
CA GLU A 121 -20.35 6.30 -17.10
C GLU A 121 -19.51 7.35 -16.36
N ASP A 122 -19.55 7.34 -15.03
CA ASP A 122 -18.74 8.23 -14.20
C ASP A 122 -17.26 7.84 -14.30
N LEU A 123 -16.98 6.53 -14.28
CA LEU A 123 -15.63 6.00 -14.47
C LEU A 123 -15.05 6.41 -15.82
N ALA A 124 -15.83 6.27 -16.89
CA ALA A 124 -15.40 6.66 -18.23
C ALA A 124 -15.08 8.16 -18.33
N ARG A 125 -15.91 9.00 -17.70
CA ARG A 125 -15.73 10.46 -17.70
C ARG A 125 -14.52 10.89 -16.85
N GLU A 126 -14.36 10.32 -15.67
CA GLU A 126 -13.33 10.73 -14.70
C GLU A 126 -11.96 10.15 -15.05
N ALA A 127 -11.89 8.84 -15.33
CA ALA A 127 -10.63 8.13 -15.58
C ALA A 127 -10.20 8.13 -17.05
N GLY A 128 -11.06 8.62 -17.96
CA GLY A 128 -10.78 8.65 -19.40
C GLY A 128 -10.71 7.26 -20.04
N ILE A 129 -11.37 6.27 -19.44
CA ILE A 129 -11.46 4.89 -19.94
C ILE A 129 -12.69 4.80 -20.84
N ASP A 130 -12.63 4.03 -21.93
CA ASP A 130 -13.81 3.88 -22.78
C ASP A 130 -14.96 3.20 -22.01
N LYS A 131 -16.20 3.42 -22.46
CA LYS A 131 -17.39 2.92 -21.76
C LYS A 131 -17.44 1.38 -21.69
N THR A 132 -16.91 0.70 -22.70
CA THR A 132 -16.90 -0.76 -22.77
C THR A 132 -15.93 -1.32 -21.73
N ASP A 133 -14.71 -0.79 -21.69
CA ASP A 133 -13.72 -1.18 -20.68
C ASP A 133 -14.15 -0.75 -19.28
N SER A 134 -14.79 0.41 -19.12
CA SER A 134 -15.30 0.86 -17.81
C SER A 134 -16.32 -0.13 -17.25
N LYS A 135 -17.30 -0.53 -18.07
CA LYS A 135 -18.30 -1.54 -17.68
C LYS A 135 -17.66 -2.89 -17.38
N ARG A 136 -16.73 -3.33 -18.22
CA ARG A 136 -15.99 -4.58 -18.01
C ARG A 136 -15.21 -4.57 -16.69
N LEU A 137 -14.56 -3.45 -16.36
CA LEU A 137 -13.76 -3.31 -15.14
C LEU A 137 -14.62 -3.30 -13.87
N THR A 138 -15.78 -2.64 -13.89
CA THR A 138 -16.72 -2.64 -12.76
C THR A 138 -17.29 -4.05 -12.53
N GLU A 139 -17.72 -4.74 -13.60
CA GLU A 139 -18.23 -6.11 -13.52
C GLU A 139 -17.15 -7.08 -12.98
N MET A 140 -15.93 -7.00 -13.50
CA MET A 140 -14.81 -7.81 -12.98
C MET A 140 -14.53 -7.55 -11.50
N ALA A 141 -14.67 -6.31 -11.04
CA ALA A 141 -14.47 -5.97 -9.63
C ALA A 141 -15.56 -6.59 -8.75
N GLU A 142 -16.82 -6.53 -9.17
CA GLU A 142 -17.96 -7.16 -8.48
C GLU A 142 -17.82 -8.68 -8.41
N ASP A 143 -17.44 -9.33 -9.52
CA ASP A 143 -17.23 -10.77 -9.60
C ASP A 143 -16.12 -11.24 -8.64
N ILE A 144 -14.99 -10.52 -8.61
CA ILE A 144 -13.90 -10.84 -7.68
C ILE A 144 -14.37 -10.64 -6.23
N LEU A 145 -15.05 -9.53 -5.93
CA LEU A 145 -15.52 -9.26 -4.56
C LEU A 145 -16.56 -10.27 -4.08
N SER A 146 -17.40 -10.80 -4.97
CA SER A 146 -18.35 -11.86 -4.63
C SER A 146 -17.68 -13.21 -4.38
N SER A 147 -16.56 -13.48 -5.06
CA SER A 147 -15.81 -14.75 -4.96
C SER A 147 -14.90 -14.84 -3.73
N VAL A 148 -14.57 -13.72 -3.09
CA VAL A 148 -13.62 -13.65 -1.96
C VAL A 148 -14.35 -13.48 -0.60
N LYS A 149 -15.69 -13.49 -0.61
CA LYS A 149 -16.51 -13.48 0.61
C LYS A 149 -16.43 -14.79 1.40
#